data_AF-A0A401QD14-F1
#
_entry.id   AF-A0A401QD14-F1
#
_cell.length_a   1.000
_cell.length_b   1.000
_cell.length_c   1.000
_cell.angle_alpha   90.00
_cell.angle_beta   90.00
_cell.angle_gamma   90.00
#
_symmetry.space_group_name_H-M   'P 1'
#
loop_
_entity.id
_entity.type
_entity.pdbx_description
1 polymer ?
#
loop_
_entity_poly.entity_id
_entity_poly.type
_entity_poly.pdbx_seq_one_letter_code
_entity_poly.pdbx_strand_id
1 'polypeptide(L)'
;CAASNLKKVSLELGGKSPLIIFNDCDLDKAVRTGMGAVYFNKGENCIAAGRLFVEESVHDEFVQRVVKEIKKMKIGDPLNRSTDHGPQNHKAHLEKLLDYCEIGVKEGATL
;
A
#
# COMPACT_ATOMS: atom_id res chain seq x y z
N CYS A 1 -23.21 -16.00 -12.89
CA CYS A 1 -24.60 -15.57 -12.62
C CYS A 1 -25.21 -14.67 -13.70
N ALA A 2 -24.49 -13.67 -14.26
CA ALA A 2 -25.03 -12.87 -15.37
C ALA A 2 -25.15 -13.66 -16.69
N ALA A 3 -24.22 -14.58 -16.96
CA ALA A 3 -24.25 -15.45 -18.14
C ALA A 3 -25.51 -16.34 -18.23
N SER A 4 -26.09 -16.75 -17.10
CA SER A 4 -27.26 -17.64 -17.08
C SER A 4 -28.60 -16.94 -17.22
N ASN A 5 -28.66 -15.60 -17.12
CA ASN A 5 -29.93 -14.86 -17.13
C ASN A 5 -29.85 -13.46 -17.77
N LEU A 6 -28.73 -13.10 -18.38
CA LEU A 6 -28.49 -11.86 -19.13
C LEU A 6 -28.77 -10.57 -18.35
N LYS A 7 -28.72 -10.61 -17.01
CA LYS A 7 -28.85 -9.40 -16.19
C LYS A 7 -27.66 -8.47 -16.42
N LYS A 8 -27.94 -7.17 -16.51
CA LYS A 8 -26.91 -6.11 -16.53
C LYS A 8 -26.11 -6.14 -15.22
N VAL A 9 -24.81 -5.90 -15.31
CA VAL A 9 -23.90 -5.86 -14.15
C VAL A 9 -22.98 -4.65 -14.22
N SER A 10 -22.58 -4.16 -13.05
CA SER A 10 -21.50 -3.19 -12.83
C SER A 10 -20.54 -3.80 -11.82
N LEU A 11 -19.23 -3.76 -12.10
CA LEU A 11 -18.20 -4.46 -11.32
C LEU A 11 -17.02 -3.53 -11.04
N GLU A 12 -16.60 -3.48 -9.78
CA GLU A 12 -15.39 -2.79 -9.32
C GLU A 12 -14.47 -3.85 -8.71
N LEU A 13 -13.36 -4.16 -9.36
CA LEU A 13 -12.60 -5.41 -9.16
C LEU A 13 -11.20 -5.19 -8.56
N GLY A 14 -10.98 -4.03 -7.94
CA GLY A 14 -9.68 -3.63 -7.40
C GLY A 14 -8.74 -3.07 -8.48
N GLY A 15 -7.49 -2.87 -8.11
CA GLY A 15 -6.50 -2.26 -8.99
C GLY A 15 -5.06 -2.46 -8.52
N LYS A 16 -4.13 -1.95 -9.33
CA LYS A 16 -2.70 -1.83 -9.00
C LYS A 16 -2.27 -0.39 -9.28
N SER A 17 -2.87 0.51 -8.51
CA SER A 17 -2.84 1.95 -8.71
C SER A 17 -1.41 2.50 -8.60
N PRO A 18 -0.94 3.26 -9.61
CA PRO A 18 0.35 3.93 -9.56
C PRO A 18 0.25 5.24 -8.76
N LEU A 19 1.30 5.58 -8.04
CA LEU A 19 1.57 6.92 -7.51
C LEU A 19 2.92 7.38 -8.05
N ILE A 20 2.94 8.45 -8.84
CA ILE A 20 4.13 8.94 -9.53
C ILE A 20 4.62 10.21 -8.84
N ILE A 21 5.90 10.26 -8.50
CA ILE A 21 6.55 11.31 -7.73
C ILE A 21 7.72 11.88 -8.54
N PHE A 22 7.56 13.12 -9.00
CA PHE A 22 8.60 13.87 -9.71
C PHE A 22 9.46 14.68 -8.74
N ASN A 23 10.65 15.07 -9.20
CA ASN A 23 11.63 15.80 -8.39
C ASN A 23 11.19 17.22 -7.98
N ASP A 24 10.21 17.78 -8.68
CA ASP A 24 9.71 19.14 -8.50
C ASP A 24 8.55 19.22 -7.48
N CYS A 25 8.21 18.08 -6.87
CA CYS A 25 7.19 18.02 -5.84
C CYS A 25 7.72 18.48 -4.47
N ASP A 26 6.78 18.84 -3.58
CA ASP A 26 7.07 18.91 -2.15
C ASP A 26 7.28 17.48 -1.61
N LEU A 27 8.55 17.13 -1.38
CA LEU A 27 8.93 15.78 -0.99
C LEU A 27 8.35 15.36 0.38
N ASP A 28 8.20 16.29 1.33
CA ASP A 28 7.59 16.00 2.62
C ASP A 28 6.10 15.70 2.48
N LYS A 29 5.41 16.46 1.63
CA LYS A 29 4.01 16.19 1.28
C LYS A 29 3.89 14.88 0.51
N ALA A 30 4.81 14.58 -0.40
CA ALA A 30 4.82 13.35 -1.17
C ALA A 30 4.97 12.11 -0.28
N VAL A 31 5.89 12.14 0.69
CA VAL A 31 6.07 11.07 1.69
C VAL A 31 4.80 10.87 2.51
N ARG A 32 4.23 11.94 3.08
CA ARG A 32 2.97 11.83 3.86
C ARG A 32 1.81 11.28 3.02
N THR A 33 1.68 11.74 1.79
CA THR A 33 0.63 11.30 0.87
C THR A 33 0.81 9.84 0.47
N GLY A 34 2.05 9.43 0.13
CA GLY A 34 2.37 8.05 -0.20
C GLY A 34 2.10 7.10 0.96
N MET A 35 2.50 7.47 2.17
CA MET A 35 2.20 6.71 3.40
C MET A 35 0.70 6.52 3.59
N GLY A 36 -0.09 7.58 3.47
CA GLY A 36 -1.55 7.48 3.56
C GLY A 36 -2.15 6.62 2.44
N ALA A 37 -1.70 6.80 1.20
CA ALA A 37 -2.23 6.07 0.05
C ALA A 37 -1.90 4.57 0.06
N VAL A 38 -0.80 4.17 0.71
CA VAL A 38 -0.37 2.76 0.83
C VAL A 38 -0.98 2.10 2.06
N TYR A 39 -0.87 2.74 3.23
CA TYR A 39 -1.14 2.09 4.53
C TYR A 39 -2.52 2.40 5.10
N PHE A 40 -3.30 3.34 4.52
CA PHE A 40 -4.67 3.55 4.94
C PHE A 40 -5.48 2.25 4.81
N ASN A 41 -6.25 1.93 5.86
CA ASN A 41 -6.92 0.65 6.00
C ASN A 41 -5.99 -0.55 5.74
N LYS A 42 -4.72 -0.47 6.18
CA LYS A 42 -3.70 -1.52 6.04
C LYS A 42 -3.40 -1.92 4.58
N GLY A 43 -3.72 -1.03 3.64
CA GLY A 43 -3.67 -1.31 2.20
C GLY A 43 -4.84 -2.15 1.67
N GLU A 44 -5.81 -2.51 2.52
CA GLU A 44 -7.04 -3.22 2.14
C GLU A 44 -8.06 -2.21 1.53
N ASN A 45 -7.65 -1.51 0.48
CA ASN A 45 -8.46 -0.52 -0.24
C ASN A 45 -8.27 -0.67 -1.75
N CYS A 46 -9.35 -0.68 -2.53
CA CYS A 46 -9.30 -0.90 -3.98
C CYS A 46 -8.46 0.14 -4.73
N ILE A 47 -8.34 1.35 -4.17
CA ILE A 47 -7.57 2.47 -4.73
C ILE A 47 -6.20 2.66 -4.06
N ALA A 48 -5.76 1.74 -3.20
CA ALA A 48 -4.46 1.84 -2.55
C ALA A 48 -3.33 1.99 -3.57
N ALA A 49 -2.34 2.81 -3.27
CA ALA A 49 -1.18 3.06 -4.11
C ALA A 49 -0.23 1.84 -4.10
N GLY A 50 -0.62 0.76 -4.76
CA GLY A 50 0.13 -0.50 -4.74
C GLY A 50 1.45 -0.45 -5.51
N ARG A 51 1.75 0.63 -6.25
CA ARG A 51 3.06 0.88 -6.90
C ARG A 51 3.41 2.35 -6.82
N LEU A 52 4.59 2.65 -6.29
CA LEU A 52 5.16 3.99 -6.29
C LEU A 52 6.25 4.06 -7.36
N PHE A 53 6.22 5.08 -8.19
CA PHE A 53 7.26 5.40 -9.16
C PHE A 53 7.85 6.74 -8.75
N VAL A 54 9.15 6.76 -8.44
CA VAL A 54 9.84 7.95 -7.95
C VAL A 54 10.92 8.30 -8.95
N GLU A 55 11.00 9.57 -9.31
CA GLU A 55 12.05 10.06 -10.19
C GLU A 55 13.43 9.83 -9.56
N GLU A 56 14.37 9.37 -10.39
CA GLU A 56 15.69 8.87 -9.98
C GLU A 56 16.44 9.85 -9.06
N SER A 57 16.38 11.15 -9.34
CA SER A 57 17.10 12.18 -8.58
C SER A 57 16.64 12.34 -7.12
N VAL A 58 15.44 11.85 -6.77
CA VAL A 58 14.87 11.94 -5.41
C VAL A 58 14.53 10.56 -4.83
N HIS A 59 14.80 9.47 -5.55
CA HIS A 59 14.42 8.11 -5.17
C HIS A 59 14.95 7.71 -3.78
N ASP A 60 16.26 7.75 -3.57
CA ASP A 60 16.88 7.23 -2.36
C ASP A 60 16.47 8.06 -1.13
N GLU A 61 16.37 9.37 -1.28
CA GLU A 61 15.91 10.26 -0.23
C GLU A 61 14.45 9.98 0.14
N PHE A 62 13.58 9.81 -0.86
CA PHE A 62 12.19 9.44 -0.64
C PHE A 62 12.08 8.11 0.14
N VAL A 63 12.81 7.07 -0.29
CA VAL A 63 12.82 5.76 0.37
C VAL A 63 13.29 5.89 1.82
N GLN A 64 14.39 6.61 2.08
CA GLN A 64 14.91 6.83 3.44
C GLN A 64 13.88 7.53 4.33
N ARG A 65 13.20 8.57 3.83
CA ARG A 65 12.17 9.29 4.57
C ARG A 65 10.95 8.39 4.86
N VAL A 66 10.49 7.60 3.89
CA VAL A 66 9.41 6.61 4.07
C VAL A 66 9.78 5.59 5.15
N VAL A 67 10.98 5.00 5.09
CA VAL A 67 11.46 4.02 6.08
C VAL A 67 11.55 4.64 7.49
N LYS A 68 11.93 5.91 7.59
CA LYS A 68 11.97 6.64 8.87
C LYS A 68 10.57 6.84 9.45
N GLU A 69 9.59 7.21 8.63
CA GLU A 69 8.22 7.47 9.10
C GLU A 69 7.46 6.18 9.41
N ILE A 70 7.59 5.13 8.61
CA ILE A 70 6.89 3.85 8.85
C ILE A 70 7.30 3.20 10.17
N LYS A 71 8.56 3.36 10.59
CA LYS A 71 9.05 2.88 11.89
C LYS A 71 8.38 3.53 13.11
N LYS A 72 7.68 4.65 12.92
CA LYS A 72 6.94 5.33 14.00
C LYS A 72 5.51 4.82 14.15
N MET A 73 5.02 4.07 13.17
CA MET A 73 3.64 3.59 13.10
C MET A 73 3.36 2.58 14.23
N LYS A 74 2.31 2.83 15.01
CA LYS A 74 1.89 1.95 16.10
C LYS A 74 0.93 0.88 15.60
N ILE A 75 1.35 -0.37 15.67
CA ILE A 75 0.51 -1.54 15.37
C ILE A 75 -0.17 -1.99 16.67
N GLY A 76 -1.48 -2.22 16.65
CA GLY A 76 -2.19 -2.65 17.86
C GLY A 76 -3.70 -2.78 17.74
N ASP A 77 -4.37 -2.72 18.89
CA ASP A 77 -5.83 -2.77 19.01
C ASP A 77 -6.47 -1.57 18.29
N PRO A 78 -7.37 -1.79 17.31
CA PRO A 78 -8.02 -0.71 16.56
C PRO A 78 -8.94 0.18 17.41
N LEU A 79 -9.34 -0.23 18.61
CA LEU A 79 -10.13 0.60 19.53
C LEU A 79 -9.26 1.58 20.33
N ASN A 80 -7.93 1.39 20.34
CA ASN A 80 -7.01 2.34 20.95
C ASN A 80 -6.76 3.50 19.98
N ARG A 81 -7.09 4.73 20.41
CA ARG A 81 -6.89 5.97 19.62
C ARG A 81 -5.45 6.25 19.23
N SER A 82 -4.48 5.60 19.87
CA SER A 82 -3.06 5.73 19.55
C SER A 82 -2.56 4.69 18.54
N THR A 83 -3.39 3.75 18.10
CA THR A 83 -3.06 2.78 17.07
C THR A 83 -3.15 3.42 15.69
N ASP A 84 -2.10 3.30 14.90
CA ASP A 84 -2.06 3.76 13.51
C ASP A 84 -2.44 2.64 12.53
N HIS A 85 -2.16 1.38 12.89
CA HIS A 85 -2.35 0.22 12.01
C HIS A 85 -2.94 -0.99 12.76
N GLY A 86 -4.15 -1.41 12.38
CA GLY A 86 -4.84 -2.56 12.97
C GLY A 86 -4.42 -3.92 12.37
N PRO A 87 -5.08 -5.03 12.78
CA PRO A 87 -4.81 -6.37 12.27
C PRO A 87 -5.39 -6.58 10.88
N GLN A 88 -4.72 -7.37 10.02
CA GLN A 88 -5.28 -7.82 8.74
C GLN A 88 -6.66 -8.48 8.92
N ASN A 89 -7.52 -8.41 7.91
CA ASN A 89 -8.92 -8.84 8.04
C ASN A 89 -9.11 -10.32 8.43
N HIS A 90 -8.26 -11.23 7.96
CA HIS A 90 -8.28 -12.66 8.31
C HIS A 90 -6.93 -13.34 7.98
N LYS A 91 -6.73 -14.55 8.54
CA LYS A 91 -5.46 -15.30 8.46
C LYS A 91 -5.01 -15.59 7.02
N ALA A 92 -5.92 -16.07 6.16
CA ALA A 92 -5.56 -16.43 4.79
C ALA A 92 -5.11 -15.20 3.96
N HIS A 93 -5.64 -14.00 4.26
CA HIS A 93 -5.14 -12.78 3.63
C HIS A 93 -3.72 -12.46 4.10
N LEU A 94 -3.46 -12.54 5.40
CA LEU A 94 -2.12 -12.35 5.97
C LEU A 94 -1.11 -13.33 5.36
N GLU A 95 -1.43 -14.62 5.30
CA GLU A 95 -0.57 -15.65 4.71
C GLU A 95 -0.22 -15.30 3.25
N LYS A 96 -1.21 -14.90 2.45
CA LYS A 96 -0.98 -14.44 1.07
C LYS A 96 -0.05 -13.22 0.98
N LEU A 97 -0.14 -12.27 1.93
CA LEU A 97 0.77 -11.11 1.96
C LEU A 97 2.21 -11.53 2.28
N LEU A 98 2.39 -12.47 3.22
CA LEU A 98 3.70 -13.03 3.55
C LEU A 98 4.31 -13.77 2.34
N ASP A 99 3.51 -14.54 1.61
CA ASP A 99 3.95 -15.20 0.37
C ASP A 99 4.47 -14.19 -0.66
N TYR A 100 3.79 -13.03 -0.82
CA TYR A 100 4.27 -11.98 -1.73
C TYR A 100 5.57 -11.33 -1.27
N CYS A 101 5.79 -11.17 0.03
CA CYS A 101 7.08 -10.72 0.54
C CYS A 101 8.19 -11.72 0.18
N GLU A 102 7.94 -13.03 0.32
CA GLU A 102 8.90 -14.06 -0.08
C GLU A 102 9.17 -14.06 -1.58
N ILE A 103 8.13 -13.96 -2.41
CA ILE A 103 8.26 -13.88 -3.88
C ILE A 103 9.13 -12.68 -4.24
N GLY A 104 8.86 -11.51 -3.66
CA GLY A 104 9.64 -10.30 -3.92
C GLY A 104 11.13 -10.49 -3.64
N VAL A 105 11.49 -11.06 -2.49
CA VAL A 105 12.90 -11.34 -2.15
C VAL A 105 13.50 -12.39 -3.10
N LYS A 106 12.77 -13.47 -3.42
CA LYS A 106 13.21 -14.52 -4.36
C LYS A 106 13.46 -13.97 -5.77
N GLU A 107 12.72 -12.95 -6.18
CA GLU A 107 12.85 -12.26 -7.47
C GLU A 107 13.86 -11.10 -7.45
N GLY A 108 14.52 -10.83 -6.32
CA GLY A 108 15.61 -9.86 -6.20
C GLY A 108 15.21 -8.49 -5.64
N ALA A 109 13.99 -8.33 -5.12
CA ALA A 109 13.62 -7.13 -4.38
C ALA A 109 14.30 -7.09 -3.00
N THR A 110 14.53 -5.88 -2.48
CA THR A 110 15.03 -5.66 -1.11
C THR A 110 13.85 -5.38 -0.19
N LEU A 111 13.81 -6.06 0.97
CA LEU A 111 12.83 -5.86 2.03
C LEU A 111 13.44 -5.13 3.23
#